data_AF-A0A4Q6F830-F1
#
_entry.id   AF-A0A4Q6F830-F1
#
_cell.length_a   1.000
_cell.length_b   1.000
_cell.length_c   1.000
_cell.angle_alpha   90.00
_cell.angle_beta   90.00
_cell.angle_gamma   90.00
#
_symmetry.space_group_name_H-M   'P 1'
#
loop_
_entity.id
_entity.type
_entity.pdbx_description
1 polymer ?
#
loop_
_entity_poly.entity_id
_entity_poly.type
_entity_poly.pdbx_seq_one_letter_code
_entity_poly.pdbx_strand_id
1 'polypeptide(L)'
;MTARTSDPKAGETCEMLAGTSLTFQEIEDVCGSTNTEFADYVTELQGRVAAGEQIYRLDSEREVLLNCAQKLMKPTLIATLAHEFGHNFGLRHNFQGSADWKNFARDANGVPESRMASVMDYSHADADRGTRPAPYDIAAIRYGYYDSVLVEDRSTGEQKVVSVKAKDANDLRPIEKRVLDSQGAGVKVHDYAFCTDDHIAGYPAAQIGIETPFCERWDQGADPVTKVRSGIDSLITSLVTNGNRFDMERVASPAGLAATAMNRSLGGIRNVYDKYRFMLYTQAKSISAQSGQLQDDPYFDTTTEDATELLVIGKAELDKANALVTDLRATPVQDIFTLEKKVLALSEIAQYKVASELTKDFLIELAFTQSNYCVALRTSGSGYEFLDAEPVATVRSKNFLLTGTDSTRCEDSTSYFAKKIATTLNASV
;
A
#
# COMPACT_ATOMS: atom_id res chain seq x y z
N MET A 1 -9.72 19.16 -36.84
CA MET A 1 -11.03 19.51 -36.25
C MET A 1 -10.81 19.82 -34.78
N THR A 2 -11.13 21.03 -34.35
CA THR A 2 -11.00 21.51 -32.98
C THR A 2 -12.00 20.81 -32.07
N ALA A 3 -11.54 19.88 -31.24
CA ALA A 3 -12.28 19.35 -30.10
C ALA A 3 -12.36 20.43 -29.00
N ARG A 4 -13.23 21.41 -29.22
CA ARG A 4 -13.72 22.33 -28.18
C ARG A 4 -15.23 22.38 -28.27
N THR A 5 -15.87 21.44 -27.60
CA THR A 5 -17.17 21.63 -26.95
C THR A 5 -17.25 20.63 -25.80
N SER A 6 -16.54 20.94 -24.70
CA SER A 6 -16.90 20.41 -23.40
C SER A 6 -18.27 21.01 -23.03
N ASP A 7 -19.25 20.15 -22.81
CA ASP A 7 -20.51 20.53 -22.16
C ASP A 7 -20.19 20.93 -20.71
N PRO A 8 -20.39 22.19 -20.27
CA PRO A 8 -20.02 22.65 -18.94
C PRO A 8 -21.07 22.33 -17.86
N LYS A 9 -22.09 21.51 -18.13
CA LYS A 9 -23.23 21.35 -17.20
C LYS A 9 -23.07 20.34 -16.07
N ALA A 10 -22.00 19.57 -16.00
CA ALA A 10 -21.69 18.78 -14.81
C ALA A 10 -20.52 19.44 -14.08
N GLY A 11 -20.81 20.29 -13.10
CA GLY A 11 -19.83 20.79 -12.12
C GLY A 11 -19.30 19.69 -11.18
N GLU A 12 -19.33 18.44 -11.64
CA GLU A 12 -18.80 17.27 -10.94
C GLU A 12 -17.39 17.07 -11.48
N THR A 13 -16.40 17.49 -10.70
CA THR A 13 -15.06 16.97 -10.88
C THR A 13 -15.13 15.47 -10.64
N CYS A 14 -14.90 14.65 -11.67
CA CYS A 14 -14.58 13.24 -11.47
C CYS A 14 -13.31 13.21 -10.61
N GLU A 15 -13.48 13.08 -9.30
CA GLU A 15 -12.40 12.82 -8.37
C GLU A 15 -11.98 11.37 -8.65
N MET A 16 -11.10 11.21 -9.64
CA MET A 16 -10.60 9.89 -9.99
C MET A 16 -9.60 9.48 -8.93
N LEU A 17 -10.05 8.61 -8.02
CA LEU A 17 -9.17 7.86 -7.14
C LEU A 17 -8.12 7.17 -8.01
N ALA A 18 -6.84 7.41 -7.71
CA ALA A 18 -5.74 6.75 -8.40
C ALA A 18 -5.95 5.24 -8.32
N GLY A 19 -6.12 4.58 -9.47
CA GLY A 19 -6.06 3.12 -9.52
C GLY A 19 -4.64 2.69 -9.18
N THR A 20 -4.47 1.70 -8.31
CA THR A 20 -3.18 1.02 -8.11
C THR A 20 -3.06 -0.15 -9.09
N SER A 21 -1.94 -0.88 -9.06
CA SER A 21 -1.71 -2.07 -9.89
C SER A 21 -2.80 -3.12 -9.69
N LEU A 22 -3.39 -3.20 -8.49
CA LEU A 22 -4.48 -4.12 -8.17
C LEU A 22 -5.74 -3.82 -8.99
N THR A 23 -6.08 -2.53 -9.22
CA THR A 23 -7.23 -2.17 -10.06
C THR A 23 -7.09 -2.73 -11.48
N PHE A 24 -5.90 -2.63 -12.07
CA PHE A 24 -5.68 -3.08 -13.44
C PHE A 24 -5.79 -4.58 -13.56
N GLN A 25 -5.21 -5.30 -12.60
CA GLN A 25 -5.35 -6.74 -12.54
C GLN A 25 -6.81 -7.16 -12.33
N GLU A 26 -7.54 -6.53 -11.42
CA GLU A 26 -8.95 -6.86 -11.20
C GLU A 26 -9.79 -6.62 -12.47
N ILE A 27 -9.51 -5.55 -13.22
CA ILE A 27 -10.11 -5.32 -14.54
C ILE A 27 -9.75 -6.47 -15.50
N GLU A 28 -8.50 -6.90 -15.55
CA GLU A 28 -8.07 -8.00 -16.42
C GLU A 28 -8.71 -9.34 -16.03
N ASP A 29 -8.79 -9.64 -14.74
CA ASP A 29 -9.38 -10.88 -14.23
C ASP A 29 -10.91 -10.92 -14.44
N VAL A 30 -11.60 -9.81 -14.16
CA VAL A 30 -13.07 -9.72 -14.23
C VAL A 30 -13.57 -9.44 -15.65
N CYS A 31 -12.83 -8.63 -16.41
CA CYS A 31 -13.24 -8.14 -17.72
C CYS A 31 -12.31 -8.57 -18.85
N GLY A 32 -11.03 -8.85 -18.62
CA GLY A 32 -10.04 -9.17 -19.66
C GLY A 32 -9.96 -10.64 -20.07
N SER A 33 -10.68 -11.56 -19.41
CA SER A 33 -10.72 -12.96 -19.80
C SER A 33 -11.19 -13.16 -21.26
N THR A 34 -10.66 -14.19 -21.92
CA THR A 34 -10.98 -14.49 -23.33
C THR A 34 -12.48 -14.73 -23.50
N ASN A 35 -13.06 -14.25 -24.60
CA ASN A 35 -14.50 -14.29 -24.91
C ASN A 35 -15.37 -13.33 -24.09
N THR A 36 -14.81 -12.21 -23.65
CA THR A 36 -15.57 -11.10 -23.08
C THR A 36 -15.65 -9.93 -24.07
N GLU A 37 -16.71 -9.14 -23.99
CA GLU A 37 -16.88 -7.92 -24.81
C GLU A 37 -15.71 -6.94 -24.64
N PHE A 38 -15.10 -6.92 -23.44
CA PHE A 38 -13.94 -6.07 -23.15
C PHE A 38 -12.66 -6.60 -23.80
N ALA A 39 -12.40 -7.91 -23.74
CA ALA A 39 -11.27 -8.50 -24.47
C ALA A 39 -11.40 -8.33 -25.99
N ASP A 40 -12.62 -8.48 -26.53
CA ASP A 40 -12.91 -8.28 -27.95
C ASP A 40 -12.68 -6.80 -28.35
N TYR A 41 -13.17 -5.86 -27.53
CA TYR A 41 -12.94 -4.42 -27.68
C TYR A 41 -11.45 -4.07 -27.73
N VAL A 42 -10.67 -4.57 -26.77
CA VAL A 42 -9.22 -4.32 -26.68
C VAL A 42 -8.52 -4.89 -27.92
N THR A 43 -8.86 -6.12 -28.31
CA THR A 43 -8.26 -6.80 -29.45
C THR A 43 -8.55 -6.06 -30.76
N GLU A 44 -9.79 -5.61 -30.97
CA GLU A 44 -10.18 -4.83 -32.13
C GLU A 44 -9.45 -3.48 -32.17
N LEU A 45 -9.44 -2.75 -31.04
CA LEU A 45 -8.77 -1.45 -30.96
C LEU A 45 -7.27 -1.58 -31.26
N GLN A 46 -6.60 -2.57 -30.68
CA GLN A 46 -5.18 -2.87 -30.95
C GLN A 46 -4.95 -3.22 -32.42
N GLY A 47 -5.82 -4.04 -33.02
CA GLY A 47 -5.74 -4.42 -34.44
C GLY A 47 -5.83 -3.21 -35.37
N ARG A 48 -6.74 -2.28 -35.11
CA ARG A 48 -6.91 -1.05 -35.90
C ARG A 48 -5.75 -0.08 -35.74
N VAL A 49 -5.25 0.10 -34.51
CA VAL A 49 -4.04 0.90 -34.26
C VAL A 49 -2.82 0.29 -34.97
N ALA A 50 -2.65 -1.03 -34.91
CA ALA A 50 -1.58 -1.73 -35.61
C ALA A 50 -1.69 -1.63 -37.15
N ALA A 51 -2.91 -1.47 -37.67
CA ALA A 51 -3.16 -1.17 -39.08
C ALA A 51 -2.87 0.29 -39.47
N GLY A 52 -2.42 1.13 -38.52
CA GLY A 52 -2.05 2.53 -38.74
C GLY A 52 -3.21 3.52 -38.60
N GLU A 53 -4.38 3.07 -38.14
CA GLU A 53 -5.51 3.96 -37.88
C GLU A 53 -5.22 4.89 -36.70
N GLN A 54 -5.50 6.18 -36.87
CA GLN A 54 -5.36 7.20 -35.83
C GLN A 54 -6.63 7.26 -34.96
N ILE A 55 -6.97 6.14 -34.33
CA ILE A 55 -8.13 6.02 -33.43
C ILE A 55 -7.67 5.74 -32.01
N TYR A 56 -8.47 6.16 -31.04
CA TYR A 56 -8.20 5.95 -29.61
C TYR A 56 -9.36 5.27 -28.89
N ARG A 57 -10.47 4.99 -29.59
CA ARG A 57 -11.68 4.33 -29.08
C ARG A 57 -12.51 3.73 -30.21
N LEU A 58 -13.37 2.76 -29.87
CA LEU A 58 -14.41 2.23 -30.76
C LEU A 58 -15.79 2.76 -30.36
N ASP A 59 -16.78 2.69 -31.26
CA ASP A 59 -18.14 3.17 -30.97
C ASP A 59 -18.83 2.38 -29.84
N SER A 60 -18.42 1.12 -29.63
CA SER A 60 -18.88 0.26 -28.54
C SER A 60 -18.26 0.57 -27.18
N GLU A 61 -17.25 1.46 -27.11
CA GLU A 61 -16.47 1.74 -25.88
C GLU A 61 -17.37 1.96 -24.66
N ARG A 62 -18.38 2.82 -24.80
CA ARG A 62 -19.25 3.17 -23.68
C ARG A 62 -19.99 1.97 -23.10
N GLU A 63 -20.53 1.11 -23.96
CA GLU A 63 -21.31 -0.06 -23.55
C GLU A 63 -20.40 -1.10 -22.90
N VAL A 64 -19.26 -1.39 -23.54
CA VAL A 64 -18.26 -2.33 -23.05
C VAL A 64 -17.70 -1.91 -21.68
N LEU A 65 -17.32 -0.63 -21.54
CA LEU A 65 -16.80 -0.10 -20.28
C LEU A 65 -17.87 -0.10 -19.18
N LEU A 66 -19.13 0.21 -19.51
CA LEU A 66 -20.23 0.16 -18.54
C LEU A 66 -20.49 -1.27 -18.05
N ASN A 67 -20.48 -2.25 -18.95
CA ASN A 67 -20.68 -3.67 -18.61
C ASN A 67 -19.54 -4.18 -17.72
N CYS A 68 -18.29 -3.78 -17.99
CA CYS A 68 -17.16 -4.08 -17.11
C CYS A 68 -17.30 -3.39 -15.75
N ALA A 69 -17.55 -2.08 -15.73
CA ALA A 69 -17.67 -1.28 -14.51
C ALA A 69 -18.77 -1.82 -13.58
N GLN A 70 -19.91 -2.28 -14.12
CA GLN A 70 -20.98 -2.86 -13.30
C GLN A 70 -20.55 -4.14 -12.56
N LYS A 71 -19.69 -4.96 -13.17
CA LYS A 71 -19.16 -6.17 -12.52
C LYS A 71 -18.24 -5.81 -11.36
N LEU A 72 -17.35 -4.84 -11.57
CA LEU A 72 -16.39 -4.35 -10.56
C LEU A 72 -17.09 -3.57 -9.44
N MET A 73 -18.12 -2.79 -9.76
CA MET A 73 -18.80 -1.92 -8.79
C MET A 73 -19.56 -2.70 -7.71
N LYS A 74 -20.09 -3.89 -8.04
CA LYS A 74 -20.88 -4.68 -7.08
C LYS A 74 -20.10 -5.04 -5.81
N PRO A 75 -18.92 -5.70 -5.85
CA PRO A 75 -18.15 -5.99 -4.64
C PRO A 75 -17.75 -4.72 -3.89
N THR A 76 -17.32 -3.65 -4.58
CA THR A 76 -16.97 -2.37 -3.96
C THR A 76 -18.14 -1.75 -3.20
N LEU A 77 -19.35 -1.77 -3.76
CA LEU A 77 -20.56 -1.28 -3.11
C LEU A 77 -20.93 -2.12 -1.88
N ILE A 78 -20.78 -3.44 -1.96
CA ILE A 78 -21.06 -4.32 -0.81
C ILE A 78 -20.05 -4.08 0.30
N ALA A 79 -18.76 -3.97 0.00
CA ALA A 79 -17.72 -3.67 0.98
C ALA A 79 -17.93 -2.29 1.62
N THR A 80 -18.27 -1.27 0.82
CA THR A 80 -18.61 0.07 1.31
C THR A 80 -19.84 0.02 2.21
N LEU A 81 -20.89 -0.71 1.79
CA LEU A 81 -22.08 -0.87 2.60
C LEU A 81 -21.75 -1.54 3.95
N ALA A 82 -20.92 -2.59 3.95
CA ALA A 82 -20.49 -3.26 5.18
C ALA A 82 -19.71 -2.31 6.10
N HIS A 83 -18.83 -1.46 5.55
CA HIS A 83 -18.10 -0.41 6.27
C HIS A 83 -19.04 0.59 6.94
N GLU A 84 -19.99 1.14 6.19
CA GLU A 84 -20.95 2.12 6.72
C GLU A 84 -21.91 1.49 7.75
N PHE A 85 -22.27 0.22 7.58
CA PHE A 85 -22.98 -0.51 8.63
C PHE A 85 -22.13 -0.67 9.89
N GLY A 86 -20.82 -0.92 9.75
CA GLY A 86 -19.89 -0.92 10.87
C GLY A 86 -19.93 0.38 11.66
N HIS A 87 -19.93 1.54 10.99
CA HIS A 87 -20.14 2.83 11.64
C HIS A 87 -21.49 2.94 12.37
N ASN A 88 -22.57 2.43 11.78
CA ASN A 88 -23.87 2.38 12.46
C ASN A 88 -23.88 1.46 13.70
N PHE A 89 -23.00 0.46 13.76
CA PHE A 89 -22.75 -0.36 14.95
C PHE A 89 -21.76 0.28 15.93
N GLY A 90 -21.26 1.49 15.66
CA GLY A 90 -20.31 2.20 16.52
C GLY A 90 -18.85 1.81 16.31
N LEU A 91 -18.53 1.08 15.23
CA LEU A 91 -17.15 0.83 14.85
C LEU A 91 -16.53 2.11 14.27
N ARG A 92 -15.27 2.34 14.64
CA ARG A 92 -14.41 3.37 14.03
C ARG A 92 -13.56 2.74 12.95
N HIS A 93 -12.83 3.56 12.19
CA HIS A 93 -11.84 3.03 11.29
C HIS A 93 -10.82 2.16 12.03
N ASN A 94 -10.32 1.12 11.34
CA ASN A 94 -9.19 0.34 11.80
C ASN A 94 -8.09 0.32 10.72
N PHE A 95 -7.21 1.32 10.74
CA PHE A 95 -6.12 1.48 9.79
C PHE A 95 -5.02 0.41 9.90
N GLN A 96 -5.11 -0.50 10.87
CA GLN A 96 -4.24 -1.67 11.00
C GLN A 96 -4.85 -2.95 10.42
N GLY A 97 -6.05 -2.86 9.82
CA GLY A 97 -6.78 -4.01 9.30
C GLY A 97 -5.95 -4.84 8.33
N SER A 98 -5.18 -4.22 7.44
CA SER A 98 -4.34 -4.87 6.44
C SER A 98 -3.03 -5.42 6.99
N ALA A 99 -2.62 -5.01 8.19
CA ALA A 99 -1.39 -5.48 8.84
C ALA A 99 -1.64 -6.65 9.81
N ASP A 100 -2.89 -6.91 10.16
CA ASP A 100 -3.27 -7.95 11.10
C ASP A 100 -3.51 -9.32 10.42
N TRP A 101 -2.52 -9.80 9.69
CA TRP A 101 -2.61 -11.01 8.85
C TRP A 101 -2.98 -12.29 9.59
N LYS A 102 -2.69 -12.34 10.90
CA LYS A 102 -3.07 -13.44 11.80
C LYS A 102 -4.59 -13.55 11.93
N ASN A 103 -5.27 -12.42 11.74
CA ASN A 103 -6.70 -12.25 11.92
C ASN A 103 -7.44 -12.00 10.61
N PHE A 104 -6.80 -12.29 9.47
CA PHE A 104 -7.51 -12.36 8.19
C PHE A 104 -8.53 -13.49 8.21
N ALA A 105 -9.70 -13.24 7.63
CA ALA A 105 -10.64 -14.31 7.33
C ALA A 105 -9.97 -15.31 6.37
N ARG A 106 -10.08 -16.61 6.67
CA ARG A 106 -9.48 -17.68 5.85
C ARG A 106 -10.52 -18.71 5.49
N ASP A 107 -10.38 -19.27 4.29
CA ASP A 107 -11.19 -20.36 3.79
C ASP A 107 -10.82 -21.69 4.48
N ALA A 108 -11.49 -22.78 4.08
CA ALA A 108 -11.22 -24.12 4.62
C ALA A 108 -9.80 -24.66 4.35
N ASN A 109 -9.10 -24.09 3.37
CA ASN A 109 -7.73 -24.43 3.01
C ASN A 109 -6.69 -23.54 3.72
N GLY A 110 -7.13 -22.57 4.53
CA GLY A 110 -6.28 -21.60 5.20
C GLY A 110 -5.85 -20.42 4.33
N VAL A 111 -6.41 -20.28 3.13
CA VAL A 111 -6.15 -19.15 2.23
C VAL A 111 -6.97 -17.95 2.68
N PRO A 112 -6.38 -16.75 2.84
CA PRO A 112 -7.13 -15.54 3.14
C PRO A 112 -8.25 -15.29 2.12
N GLU A 113 -9.48 -15.12 2.59
CA GLU A 113 -10.62 -14.70 1.77
C GLU A 113 -10.57 -13.21 1.44
N SER A 114 -9.98 -12.43 2.35
CA SER A 114 -9.67 -11.01 2.17
C SER A 114 -8.41 -10.67 2.95
N ARG A 115 -7.52 -9.83 2.41
CA ARG A 115 -6.29 -9.37 3.10
C ARG A 115 -6.51 -8.23 4.07
N MET A 116 -7.54 -8.38 4.88
CA MET A 116 -7.89 -7.46 5.95
C MET A 116 -8.53 -8.20 7.11
N ALA A 117 -8.19 -7.78 8.32
CA ALA A 117 -8.84 -8.24 9.53
C ALA A 117 -10.11 -7.42 9.84
N SER A 118 -10.30 -6.27 9.19
CA SER A 118 -11.41 -5.34 9.41
C SER A 118 -11.88 -4.70 8.10
N VAL A 119 -13.18 -4.68 7.84
CA VAL A 119 -13.79 -3.88 6.76
C VAL A 119 -13.76 -2.39 7.08
N MET A 120 -13.49 -2.04 8.34
CA MET A 120 -13.32 -0.65 8.78
C MET A 120 -11.94 -0.09 8.44
N ASP A 121 -11.07 -0.89 7.82
CA ASP A 121 -9.83 -0.36 7.27
C ASP A 121 -10.13 0.64 6.15
N TYR A 122 -9.27 1.65 6.04
CA TYR A 122 -9.36 2.71 5.05
C TYR A 122 -8.29 2.54 3.99
N SER A 123 -8.20 1.32 3.45
CA SER A 123 -7.29 0.94 2.40
C SER A 123 -7.66 1.59 1.05
N HIS A 124 -6.75 1.53 0.08
CA HIS A 124 -7.02 2.01 -1.29
C HIS A 124 -8.30 1.40 -1.91
N ALA A 125 -8.88 2.11 -2.89
CA ALA A 125 -10.18 1.76 -3.48
C ALA A 125 -10.21 0.37 -4.13
N ASP A 126 -9.04 -0.10 -4.52
CA ASP A 126 -8.75 -1.37 -5.17
C ASP A 126 -7.95 -2.32 -4.29
N ALA A 127 -7.88 -2.03 -2.99
CA ALA A 127 -7.51 -3.04 -2.03
C ALA A 127 -8.51 -4.20 -2.09
N ASP A 128 -8.06 -5.38 -1.66
CA ASP A 128 -8.91 -6.53 -1.40
C ASP A 128 -9.87 -6.24 -0.23
N ARG A 129 -10.96 -5.51 -0.54
CA ARG A 129 -11.97 -5.08 0.42
C ARG A 129 -12.94 -6.22 0.65
N GLY A 130 -12.87 -6.81 1.84
CA GLY A 130 -13.80 -7.83 2.30
C GLY A 130 -15.25 -7.36 2.14
N THR A 131 -16.11 -8.24 1.65
CA THR A 131 -17.54 -7.97 1.41
C THR A 131 -18.43 -8.33 2.61
N ARG A 132 -17.80 -8.72 3.73
CA ARG A 132 -18.45 -9.16 4.96
C ARG A 132 -17.59 -8.73 6.16
N PRO A 133 -18.19 -8.51 7.35
CA PRO A 133 -17.43 -8.26 8.56
C PRO A 133 -16.30 -9.28 8.74
N ALA A 134 -15.09 -8.78 8.91
CA ALA A 134 -13.89 -9.57 9.10
C ALA A 134 -13.69 -9.88 10.61
N PRO A 135 -12.73 -10.76 10.98
CA PRO A 135 -12.61 -11.26 12.35
C PRO A 135 -12.50 -10.18 13.43
N TYR A 136 -11.81 -9.07 13.16
CA TYR A 136 -11.77 -7.92 14.09
C TYR A 136 -13.15 -7.28 14.26
N ASP A 137 -13.88 -7.03 13.18
CA ASP A 137 -15.20 -6.39 13.23
C ASP A 137 -16.17 -7.23 14.08
N ILE A 138 -16.15 -8.55 13.86
CA ILE A 138 -16.94 -9.50 14.62
C ILE A 138 -16.53 -9.47 16.10
N ALA A 139 -15.23 -9.41 16.41
CA ALA A 139 -14.75 -9.32 17.78
C ALA A 139 -15.14 -8.00 18.46
N ALA A 140 -15.04 -6.88 17.76
CA ALA A 140 -15.42 -5.56 18.26
C ALA A 140 -16.92 -5.46 18.55
N ILE A 141 -17.77 -5.93 17.63
CA ILE A 141 -19.22 -6.01 17.83
C ILE A 141 -19.56 -6.96 18.98
N ARG A 142 -18.92 -8.13 19.04
CA ARG A 142 -19.12 -9.10 20.12
C ARG A 142 -18.78 -8.49 21.48
N TYR A 143 -17.68 -7.75 21.57
CA TYR A 143 -17.29 -7.07 22.78
C TYR A 143 -18.31 -5.97 23.15
N GLY A 144 -18.65 -5.10 22.21
CA GLY A 144 -19.53 -3.95 22.45
C GLY A 144 -20.98 -4.28 22.75
N TYR A 145 -21.53 -5.38 22.21
CA TYR A 145 -22.95 -5.70 22.32
C TYR A 145 -23.26 -6.98 23.12
N TYR A 146 -22.29 -7.88 23.31
CA TYR A 146 -22.50 -9.17 23.96
C TYR A 146 -21.63 -9.38 25.21
N ASP A 147 -20.85 -8.38 25.63
CA ASP A 147 -19.91 -8.48 26.77
C ASP A 147 -19.12 -9.79 26.71
N SER A 148 -18.54 -10.13 25.55
CA SER A 148 -17.80 -11.38 25.37
C SER A 148 -16.59 -11.21 24.46
N VAL A 149 -15.58 -12.04 24.69
CA VAL A 149 -14.32 -12.02 23.93
C VAL A 149 -13.93 -13.42 23.52
N LEU A 150 -13.15 -13.51 22.44
CA LEU A 150 -12.49 -14.74 22.05
C LEU A 150 -11.25 -14.93 22.93
N VAL A 151 -11.10 -16.14 23.49
CA VAL A 151 -9.91 -16.52 24.25
C VAL A 151 -9.27 -17.73 23.62
N GLU A 152 -7.96 -17.84 23.77
CA GLU A 152 -7.16 -18.96 23.30
C GLU A 152 -6.57 -19.71 24.50
N ASP A 153 -6.68 -21.03 24.47
CA ASP A 153 -5.94 -21.89 25.39
C ASP A 153 -4.44 -21.82 25.08
N ARG A 154 -3.60 -21.55 26.09
CA ARG A 154 -2.16 -21.38 25.91
C ARG A 154 -1.44 -22.67 25.56
N SER A 155 -2.01 -23.82 25.91
CA SER A 155 -1.43 -25.14 25.69
C SER A 155 -1.87 -25.77 24.37
N THR A 156 -3.14 -25.60 23.99
CA THR A 156 -3.71 -26.23 22.79
C THR A 156 -3.91 -25.27 21.61
N GLY A 157 -3.96 -23.96 21.86
CA GLY A 157 -4.37 -22.95 20.87
C GLY A 157 -5.86 -22.97 20.55
N GLU A 158 -6.66 -23.78 21.26
CA GLU A 158 -8.11 -23.86 21.04
C GLU A 158 -8.78 -22.53 21.38
N GLN A 159 -9.62 -22.04 20.47
CA GLN A 159 -10.33 -20.78 20.62
C GLN A 159 -11.76 -21.00 21.10
N LYS A 160 -12.19 -20.22 22.10
CA LYS A 160 -13.58 -20.23 22.58
C LYS A 160 -14.04 -18.84 22.96
N VAL A 161 -15.35 -18.59 22.86
CA VAL A 161 -15.95 -17.33 23.30
C VAL A 161 -16.30 -17.42 24.78
N VAL A 162 -15.91 -16.40 25.55
CA VAL A 162 -16.23 -16.29 26.98
C VAL A 162 -16.89 -14.97 27.29
N SER A 163 -17.85 -14.98 28.21
CA SER A 163 -18.44 -13.74 28.71
C SER A 163 -17.46 -13.02 29.63
N VAL A 164 -17.28 -11.75 29.35
CA VAL A 164 -16.62 -10.75 30.19
C VAL A 164 -17.65 -9.77 30.73
N LYS A 165 -18.85 -10.24 31.09
CA LYS A 165 -19.82 -9.37 31.77
C LYS A 165 -19.31 -8.99 33.15
N ALA A 166 -19.31 -7.71 33.47
CA ALA A 166 -18.85 -7.24 34.76
C ALA A 166 -19.83 -7.73 35.84
N LYS A 167 -19.32 -8.34 36.92
CA LYS A 167 -20.15 -8.68 38.09
C LYS A 167 -20.63 -7.42 38.80
N ASP A 168 -19.85 -6.34 38.69
CA ASP A 168 -20.11 -5.01 39.22
C ASP A 168 -19.87 -4.00 38.08
N ALA A 169 -20.80 -3.06 37.88
CA ALA A 169 -20.67 -2.00 36.88
C ALA A 169 -19.42 -1.11 37.10
N ASN A 170 -18.82 -1.14 38.29
CA ASN A 170 -17.59 -0.41 38.62
C ASN A 170 -16.30 -1.22 38.41
N ASP A 171 -16.38 -2.46 37.88
CA ASP A 171 -15.18 -3.26 37.57
C ASP A 171 -14.48 -2.71 36.32
N LEU A 172 -13.63 -1.70 36.51
CA LEU A 172 -12.81 -1.05 35.48
C LEU A 172 -11.49 -1.78 35.21
N ARG A 173 -11.33 -3.03 35.69
CA ARG A 173 -10.09 -3.77 35.47
C ARG A 173 -9.96 -4.15 33.98
N PRO A 174 -8.72 -4.29 33.47
CA PRO A 174 -8.49 -4.73 32.09
C PRO A 174 -9.20 -6.05 31.79
N ILE A 175 -9.63 -6.22 30.53
CA ILE A 175 -10.37 -7.41 30.07
C ILE A 175 -9.57 -8.67 30.35
N GLU A 176 -8.25 -8.63 30.13
CA GLU A 176 -7.33 -9.73 30.36
C GLU A 176 -7.38 -10.20 31.80
N LYS A 177 -7.44 -9.27 32.76
CA LYS A 177 -7.56 -9.60 34.19
C LYS A 177 -8.91 -10.26 34.51
N ARG A 178 -9.99 -9.78 33.88
CA ARG A 178 -11.34 -10.32 34.08
C ARG A 178 -11.48 -11.71 33.46
N VAL A 179 -10.81 -11.95 32.33
CA VAL A 179 -10.69 -13.29 31.72
C VAL A 179 -9.85 -14.21 32.60
N LEU A 180 -8.70 -13.75 33.11
CA LEU A 180 -7.85 -14.53 34.00
C LEU A 180 -8.59 -14.96 35.28
N ASP A 181 -9.38 -14.07 35.87
CA ASP A 181 -10.17 -14.38 37.08
C ASP A 181 -11.27 -15.43 36.82
N SER A 182 -11.84 -15.45 35.61
CA SER A 182 -12.99 -16.30 35.27
C SER A 182 -12.62 -17.63 34.61
N GLN A 183 -11.50 -17.66 33.89
CA GLN A 183 -11.04 -18.82 33.10
C GLN A 183 -9.71 -19.40 33.60
N GLY A 184 -8.99 -18.68 34.47
CA GLY A 184 -7.68 -19.06 34.97
C GLY A 184 -6.52 -18.63 34.06
N ALA A 185 -5.29 -18.85 34.54
CA ALA A 185 -4.06 -18.46 33.83
C ALA A 185 -3.78 -19.25 32.53
N GLY A 186 -4.49 -20.35 32.30
CA GLY A 186 -4.33 -21.21 31.13
C GLY A 186 -4.85 -20.62 29.82
N VAL A 187 -5.59 -19.51 29.88
CA VAL A 187 -6.09 -18.82 28.68
C VAL A 187 -5.44 -17.45 28.50
N LYS A 188 -5.52 -16.92 27.28
CA LYS A 188 -5.27 -15.51 26.96
C LYS A 188 -6.42 -14.96 26.13
N VAL A 189 -6.64 -13.65 26.21
CA VAL A 189 -7.51 -12.96 25.24
C VAL A 189 -6.86 -13.08 23.87
N HIS A 190 -7.66 -13.31 22.84
CA HIS A 190 -7.18 -13.30 21.47
C HIS A 190 -6.87 -11.85 21.06
N ASP A 191 -5.66 -11.63 20.55
CA ASP A 191 -5.15 -10.28 20.27
C ASP A 191 -5.56 -9.86 18.85
N TYR A 192 -6.01 -8.61 18.72
CA TYR A 192 -6.23 -7.97 17.42
C TYR A 192 -5.45 -6.66 17.34
N ALA A 193 -4.92 -6.35 16.16
CA ALA A 193 -4.32 -5.06 15.90
C ALA A 193 -5.41 -4.01 15.65
N PHE A 194 -5.25 -2.81 16.20
CA PHE A 194 -6.18 -1.72 15.99
C PHE A 194 -5.51 -0.35 15.92
N CYS A 195 -5.93 0.45 14.94
CA CYS A 195 -5.57 1.85 14.83
C CYS A 195 -6.76 2.69 14.37
N THR A 196 -7.21 3.65 15.17
CA THR A 196 -8.42 4.44 14.88
C THR A 196 -8.11 5.87 14.46
N ASP A 197 -9.15 6.61 14.08
CA ASP A 197 -9.08 8.03 13.73
C ASP A 197 -8.29 8.87 14.74
N ASP A 198 -8.46 8.60 16.04
CA ASP A 198 -7.79 9.35 17.11
C ASP A 198 -6.27 9.07 17.15
N HIS A 199 -5.82 7.93 16.65
CA HIS A 199 -4.39 7.58 16.60
C HIS A 199 -3.65 8.30 15.46
N ILE A 200 -4.39 8.77 14.44
CA ILE A 200 -3.82 9.49 13.29
C ILE A 200 -4.17 10.99 13.29
N ALA A 201 -5.12 11.44 14.13
CA ALA A 201 -5.64 12.80 14.16
C ALA A 201 -4.61 13.88 14.54
N GLY A 202 -3.43 13.50 15.07
CA GLY A 202 -2.38 14.42 15.48
C GLY A 202 -1.58 15.07 14.35
N TYR A 203 -1.58 14.51 13.14
CA TYR A 203 -0.78 15.00 12.02
C TYR A 203 -1.57 15.04 10.70
N PRO A 204 -2.37 16.10 10.45
CA PRO A 204 -3.27 16.16 9.29
C PRO A 204 -2.54 16.10 7.94
N ALA A 205 -1.27 16.49 7.88
CA ALA A 205 -0.45 16.42 6.68
C ALA A 205 0.24 15.06 6.48
N ALA A 206 0.46 14.30 7.55
CA ALA A 206 1.24 13.07 7.51
C ALA A 206 0.32 11.84 7.43
N GLN A 207 -0.85 11.85 8.08
CA GLN A 207 -1.77 10.69 8.16
C GLN A 207 -1.08 9.41 8.69
N ILE A 208 -0.06 9.61 9.53
CA ILE A 208 0.83 8.57 10.06
C ILE A 208 0.59 8.43 11.54
N GLY A 209 0.31 7.20 11.96
CA GLY A 209 0.19 6.81 13.36
C GLY A 209 1.53 6.92 14.09
N ILE A 210 1.49 7.44 15.31
CA ILE A 210 2.70 7.72 16.09
C ILE A 210 3.39 6.47 16.66
N GLU A 211 2.70 5.33 16.71
CA GLU A 211 3.18 4.13 17.42
C GLU A 211 3.81 3.09 16.48
N THR A 212 3.33 3.04 15.24
CA THR A 212 3.58 1.94 14.32
C THR A 212 3.37 2.39 12.87
N PRO A 213 4.25 1.97 11.94
CA PRO A 213 4.11 2.31 10.53
C PRO A 213 2.84 1.72 9.90
N PHE A 214 2.19 0.74 10.54
CA PHE A 214 0.95 0.13 10.05
C PHE A 214 -0.33 0.88 10.44
N CYS A 215 -0.21 2.06 11.06
CA CYS A 215 -1.34 2.86 11.53
C CYS A 215 -1.51 4.06 10.61
N GLU A 216 -1.82 3.80 9.33
CA GLU A 216 -1.81 4.79 8.25
C GLU A 216 -3.06 4.66 7.39
N ARG A 217 -3.62 5.79 6.94
CA ARG A 217 -4.70 5.76 5.94
C ARG A 217 -4.14 5.27 4.62
N TRP A 218 -4.95 4.53 3.87
CA TRP A 218 -4.61 4.02 2.55
C TRP A 218 -3.42 3.04 2.56
N ASP A 219 -3.08 2.50 3.74
CA ASP A 219 -2.03 1.51 3.86
C ASP A 219 -2.49 0.14 3.35
N GLN A 220 -1.51 -0.67 2.95
CA GLN A 220 -1.69 -2.08 2.64
C GLN A 220 -0.40 -2.84 2.95
N GLY A 221 -0.53 -4.05 3.45
CA GLY A 221 0.60 -4.94 3.70
C GLY A 221 0.49 -5.60 5.06
N ALA A 222 0.60 -6.94 5.05
CA ALA A 222 0.58 -7.79 6.24
C ALA A 222 1.80 -7.59 7.15
N ASP A 223 2.89 -7.07 6.60
CA ASP A 223 4.21 -7.04 7.22
C ASP A 223 5.06 -5.90 6.63
N PRO A 224 6.24 -5.59 7.20
CA PRO A 224 7.05 -4.45 6.75
C PRO A 224 7.47 -4.54 5.27
N VAL A 225 7.71 -5.76 4.76
CA VAL A 225 8.16 -6.01 3.39
C VAL A 225 7.00 -5.80 2.42
N THR A 226 5.84 -6.39 2.69
CA THR A 226 4.64 -6.22 1.85
C THR A 226 4.15 -4.78 1.87
N LYS A 227 4.27 -4.07 3.00
CA LYS A 227 3.98 -2.64 3.10
C LYS A 227 4.88 -1.78 2.22
N VAL A 228 6.20 -1.95 2.30
CA VAL A 228 7.14 -1.20 1.44
C VAL A 228 6.87 -1.48 -0.03
N ARG A 229 6.60 -2.73 -0.40
CA ARG A 229 6.25 -3.09 -1.79
C ARG A 229 4.96 -2.41 -2.25
N SER A 230 3.90 -2.45 -1.46
CA SER A 230 2.65 -1.76 -1.81
C SER A 230 2.84 -0.24 -1.95
N GLY A 231 3.65 0.37 -1.08
CA GLY A 231 4.04 1.78 -1.21
C GLY A 231 4.76 2.09 -2.54
N ILE A 232 5.70 1.23 -2.93
CA ILE A 232 6.44 1.35 -4.21
C ILE A 232 5.48 1.19 -5.40
N ASP A 233 4.64 0.16 -5.38
CA ASP A 233 3.68 -0.12 -6.45
C ASP A 233 2.65 1.01 -6.59
N SER A 234 2.19 1.57 -5.46
CA SER A 234 1.30 2.73 -5.44
C SER A 234 1.96 3.98 -6.01
N LEU A 235 3.24 4.22 -5.70
CA LEU A 235 4.00 5.35 -6.26
C LEU A 235 4.18 5.20 -7.76
N ILE A 236 4.64 4.03 -8.22
CA ILE A 236 4.85 3.74 -9.64
C ILE A 236 3.53 3.88 -10.39
N THR A 237 2.46 3.29 -9.87
CA THR A 237 1.15 3.35 -10.54
C THR A 237 0.64 4.78 -10.59
N SER A 238 0.76 5.54 -9.50
CA SER A 238 0.37 6.95 -9.50
C SER A 238 1.19 7.78 -10.50
N LEU A 239 2.50 7.53 -10.63
CA LEU A 239 3.34 8.23 -11.61
C LEU A 239 2.92 7.91 -13.05
N VAL A 240 2.62 6.65 -13.36
CA VAL A 240 2.22 6.23 -14.71
C VAL A 240 0.81 6.70 -15.07
N THR A 241 -0.13 6.61 -14.13
CA THR A 241 -1.54 6.94 -14.36
C THR A 241 -1.81 8.44 -14.28
N ASN A 242 -1.22 9.16 -13.33
CA ASN A 242 -1.48 10.59 -13.13
C ASN A 242 -0.48 11.47 -13.88
N GLY A 243 0.75 10.99 -14.14
CA GLY A 243 1.79 11.77 -14.82
C GLY A 243 1.50 12.04 -16.31
N ASN A 244 0.61 11.26 -16.94
CA ASN A 244 0.28 11.36 -18.36
C ASN A 244 -1.14 11.93 -18.62
N ARG A 245 -1.84 12.41 -17.59
CA ARG A 245 -3.20 12.95 -17.71
C ARG A 245 -3.18 14.45 -18.00
N PHE A 246 -3.30 14.79 -19.27
CA PHE A 246 -3.36 16.17 -19.77
C PHE A 246 -4.75 16.83 -19.63
N ASP A 247 -5.76 16.07 -19.19
CA ASP A 247 -7.17 16.49 -19.13
C ASP A 247 -7.60 17.08 -17.77
N MET A 248 -6.66 17.26 -16.83
CA MET A 248 -6.97 17.80 -15.51
C MET A 248 -6.97 19.33 -15.49
N GLU A 249 -8.07 19.91 -15.97
CA GLU A 249 -8.27 21.36 -16.08
C GLU A 249 -8.24 22.12 -14.72
N ARG A 250 -8.14 21.43 -13.58
CA ARG A 250 -8.25 22.02 -12.22
C ARG A 250 -7.31 21.50 -11.14
N VAL A 251 -6.48 20.49 -11.42
CA VAL A 251 -5.60 19.96 -10.38
C VAL A 251 -4.26 20.70 -10.42
N ALA A 252 -3.63 20.81 -9.24
CA ALA A 252 -2.27 21.28 -9.09
C ALA A 252 -1.38 20.73 -10.21
N SER A 253 -0.44 21.53 -10.70
CA SER A 253 0.48 21.17 -11.80
C SER A 253 0.96 19.71 -11.72
N PRO A 254 1.35 19.06 -12.84
CA PRO A 254 1.90 17.70 -12.81
C PRO A 254 2.95 17.47 -11.70
N ALA A 255 3.73 18.50 -11.37
CA ALA A 255 4.64 18.53 -10.23
C ALA A 255 3.95 18.41 -8.85
N GLY A 256 2.82 19.08 -8.62
CA GLY A 256 2.02 18.98 -7.40
C GLY A 256 1.38 17.59 -7.21
N LEU A 257 0.94 16.95 -8.30
CA LEU A 257 0.47 15.56 -8.26
C LEU A 257 1.59 14.58 -7.94
N ALA A 258 2.72 14.70 -8.64
CA ALA A 258 3.90 13.90 -8.37
C ALA A 258 4.38 14.10 -6.93
N ALA A 259 4.42 15.35 -6.44
CA ALA A 259 4.76 15.65 -5.05
C ALA A 259 3.76 15.05 -4.06
N THR A 260 2.46 15.04 -4.37
CA THR A 260 1.44 14.43 -3.51
C THR A 260 1.59 12.91 -3.48
N ALA A 261 1.79 12.27 -4.64
CA ALA A 261 2.04 10.84 -4.74
C ALA A 261 3.32 10.44 -4.00
N MET A 262 4.40 11.20 -4.20
CA MET A 262 5.66 11.02 -3.48
C MET A 262 5.46 11.19 -1.97
N ASN A 263 4.78 12.24 -1.51
CA ASN A 263 4.55 12.45 -0.08
C ASN A 263 3.75 11.32 0.56
N ARG A 264 2.70 10.80 -0.12
CA ARG A 264 1.88 9.70 0.39
C ARG A 264 2.68 8.39 0.44
N SER A 265 3.29 8.00 -0.67
CA SER A 265 3.98 6.70 -0.77
C SER A 265 5.32 6.68 -0.05
N LEU A 266 6.16 7.73 -0.23
CA LEU A 266 7.46 7.79 0.43
C LEU A 266 7.33 8.01 1.95
N GLY A 267 6.24 8.64 2.41
CA GLY A 267 5.94 8.77 3.83
C GLY A 267 5.86 7.40 4.50
N GLY A 268 4.98 6.51 4.01
CA GLY A 268 4.82 5.16 4.55
C GLY A 268 6.09 4.30 4.41
N ILE A 269 6.76 4.35 3.25
CA ILE A 269 8.04 3.64 3.03
C ILE A 269 9.10 4.11 4.04
N ARG A 270 9.25 5.42 4.20
CA ARG A 270 10.20 6.02 5.16
C ARG A 270 9.87 5.60 6.59
N ASN A 271 8.61 5.57 7.00
CA ASN A 271 8.25 5.21 8.37
C ASN A 271 8.65 3.79 8.72
N VAL A 272 8.57 2.85 7.77
CA VAL A 272 9.08 1.48 7.97
C VAL A 272 10.60 1.51 8.22
N TYR A 273 11.35 2.30 7.44
CA TYR A 273 12.79 2.48 7.66
C TYR A 273 13.12 3.17 8.99
N ASP A 274 12.40 4.25 9.34
CA ASP A 274 12.61 4.98 10.59
C ASP A 274 12.29 4.09 11.80
N LYS A 275 11.22 3.26 11.72
CA LYS A 275 10.89 2.25 12.74
C LYS A 275 12.00 1.21 12.88
N TYR A 276 12.56 0.73 11.77
CA TYR A 276 13.69 -0.19 11.78
C TYR A 276 14.89 0.39 12.54
N ARG A 277 15.28 1.63 12.21
CA ARG A 277 16.38 2.34 12.87
C ARG A 277 16.12 2.52 14.36
N PHE A 278 14.89 2.86 14.73
CA PHE A 278 14.48 2.98 16.13
C PHE A 278 14.57 1.63 16.88
N MET A 279 14.16 0.53 16.26
CA MET A 279 14.27 -0.82 16.86
C MET A 279 15.73 -1.22 17.08
N LEU A 280 16.59 -1.01 16.09
CA LEU A 280 18.03 -1.25 16.24
C LEU A 280 18.61 -0.43 17.39
N TYR A 281 18.29 0.86 17.45
CA TYR A 281 18.79 1.76 18.49
C TYR A 281 18.37 1.34 19.90
N THR A 282 17.07 1.08 20.09
CA THR A 282 16.52 0.73 21.40
C THR A 282 17.05 -0.62 21.90
N GLN A 283 17.16 -1.61 21.03
CA GLN A 283 17.68 -2.93 21.40
C GLN A 283 19.20 -2.91 21.63
N ALA A 284 19.98 -2.23 20.78
CA ALA A 284 21.42 -2.07 20.99
C ALA A 284 21.71 -1.39 22.33
N LYS A 285 20.97 -0.32 22.65
CA LYS A 285 21.09 0.37 23.94
C LYS A 285 20.76 -0.55 25.12
N SER A 286 19.74 -1.38 25.00
CA SER A 286 19.39 -2.37 26.03
C SER A 286 20.53 -3.38 26.24
N ILE A 287 21.14 -3.87 25.16
CA ILE A 287 22.27 -4.82 25.22
C ILE A 287 23.51 -4.16 25.84
N SER A 288 23.85 -2.92 25.45
CA SER A 288 24.98 -2.17 26.01
C SER A 288 24.78 -1.82 27.49
N ALA A 289 23.55 -1.49 27.89
CA ALA A 289 23.22 -1.27 29.30
C ALA A 289 23.41 -2.56 30.13
N GLN A 290 23.08 -3.72 29.56
CA GLN A 290 23.30 -5.02 30.21
C GLN A 290 24.79 -5.40 30.28
N SER A 291 25.62 -4.97 29.31
CA SER A 291 27.05 -5.26 29.29
C SER A 291 27.90 -4.33 30.17
N GLY A 292 27.29 -3.32 30.81
CA GLY A 292 27.99 -2.34 31.65
C GLY A 292 28.83 -1.33 30.85
N GLN A 293 28.73 -1.34 29.52
CA GLN A 293 29.35 -0.35 28.63
C GLN A 293 28.35 0.76 28.35
N LEU A 294 28.14 1.67 29.31
CA LEU A 294 27.52 2.95 29.01
C LEU A 294 28.58 3.83 28.32
N GLN A 295 28.65 3.75 26.99
CA GLN A 295 29.08 4.91 26.23
C GLN A 295 27.83 5.63 25.74
N ASP A 296 27.65 6.84 26.27
CA ASP A 296 26.78 7.88 25.75
C ASP A 296 27.28 8.32 24.37
N ASP A 297 27.33 7.43 23.37
CA ASP A 297 27.52 7.85 21.99
C ASP A 297 26.14 8.05 21.34
N PRO A 298 25.69 9.31 21.19
CA PRO A 298 24.36 9.62 20.67
C PRO A 298 24.25 9.39 19.15
N TYR A 299 25.32 9.00 18.46
CA TYR A 299 25.27 8.73 17.03
C TYR A 299 25.47 7.25 16.73
N PHE A 300 24.40 6.64 16.24
CA PHE A 300 24.49 5.47 15.35
C PHE A 300 25.37 5.88 14.16
N ASP A 301 26.67 5.64 14.24
CA ASP A 301 27.54 5.77 13.08
C ASP A 301 27.14 4.67 12.07
N THR A 302 26.70 5.09 10.88
CA THR A 302 26.35 4.21 9.77
C THR A 302 27.50 3.29 9.35
N THR A 303 28.76 3.63 9.68
CA THR A 303 29.92 2.74 9.46
C THR A 303 29.88 1.48 10.34
N THR A 304 28.95 1.41 11.30
CA THR A 304 28.75 0.29 12.23
C THR A 304 27.36 -0.36 12.12
N GLU A 305 26.56 -0.03 11.09
CA GLU A 305 25.21 -0.60 10.92
C GLU A 305 25.26 -2.13 10.91
N ASP A 306 26.13 -2.74 10.10
CA ASP A 306 26.32 -4.20 10.05
C ASP A 306 26.69 -4.81 11.41
N ALA A 307 27.55 -4.14 12.19
CA ALA A 307 27.95 -4.60 13.51
C ALA A 307 26.77 -4.52 14.50
N THR A 308 25.96 -3.48 14.39
CA THR A 308 24.77 -3.30 15.22
C THR A 308 23.66 -4.27 14.84
N GLU A 309 23.45 -4.50 13.55
CA GLU A 309 22.56 -5.54 13.05
C GLU A 309 22.99 -6.92 13.55
N LEU A 310 24.29 -7.24 13.45
CA LEU A 310 24.82 -8.49 13.95
C LEU A 310 24.61 -8.65 15.46
N LEU A 311 24.80 -7.57 16.23
CA LEU A 311 24.60 -7.56 17.68
C LEU A 311 23.13 -7.75 18.06
N VAL A 312 22.22 -7.05 17.38
CA VAL A 312 20.81 -6.97 17.75
C VAL A 312 19.99 -8.13 17.15
N ILE A 313 20.15 -8.39 15.85
CA ILE A 313 19.39 -9.40 15.10
C ILE A 313 20.01 -10.78 15.31
N GLY A 314 21.34 -10.85 15.48
CA GLY A 314 22.09 -12.09 15.55
C GLY A 314 22.41 -12.66 14.16
N LYS A 315 23.57 -13.33 14.06
CA LYS A 315 24.12 -13.79 12.76
C LYS A 315 23.15 -14.66 11.95
N ALA A 316 22.50 -15.63 12.60
CA ALA A 316 21.65 -16.60 11.92
C ALA A 316 20.41 -15.96 11.30
N GLU A 317 19.74 -15.07 12.03
CA GLU A 317 18.57 -14.34 11.52
C GLU A 317 18.97 -13.29 10.47
N LEU A 318 20.10 -12.61 10.68
CA LEU A 318 20.64 -11.67 9.69
C LEU A 318 20.98 -12.36 8.37
N ASP A 319 21.55 -13.57 8.41
CA ASP A 319 21.83 -14.36 7.20
C ASP A 319 20.55 -14.75 6.45
N LYS A 320 19.48 -15.13 7.16
CA LYS A 320 18.18 -15.41 6.54
C LYS A 320 17.59 -14.16 5.91
N ALA A 321 17.66 -13.02 6.59
CA ALA A 321 17.19 -11.74 6.05
C ALA A 321 17.95 -11.37 4.77
N ASN A 322 19.28 -11.45 4.79
CA ASN A 322 20.13 -11.14 3.63
C ASN A 322 19.92 -12.13 2.47
N ALA A 323 19.68 -13.41 2.77
CA ALA A 323 19.32 -14.40 1.77
C ALA A 323 17.97 -14.05 1.11
N LEU A 324 16.97 -13.62 1.89
CA LEU A 324 15.68 -13.17 1.35
C LEU A 324 15.82 -11.91 0.50
N VAL A 325 16.63 -10.93 0.93
CA VAL A 325 16.93 -9.73 0.12
C VAL A 325 17.58 -10.13 -1.21
N THR A 326 18.53 -11.07 -1.18
CA THR A 326 19.20 -11.58 -2.39
C THR A 326 18.20 -12.27 -3.33
N ASP A 327 17.33 -13.11 -2.77
CA ASP A 327 16.26 -13.79 -3.52
C ASP A 327 15.27 -12.80 -4.12
N LEU A 328 14.89 -11.75 -3.39
CA LEU A 328 14.01 -10.68 -3.88
C LEU A 328 14.68 -9.84 -4.99
N ARG A 329 16.00 -9.62 -4.92
CA ARG A 329 16.73 -8.94 -6.01
C ARG A 329 16.82 -9.80 -7.26
N ALA A 330 17.05 -11.10 -7.10
CA ALA A 330 17.13 -12.06 -8.21
C ALA A 330 15.75 -12.33 -8.83
N THR A 331 14.73 -12.39 -7.98
CA THR A 331 13.35 -12.71 -8.31
C THR A 331 12.44 -11.62 -7.73
N PRO A 332 12.42 -10.42 -8.34
CA PRO A 332 11.64 -9.28 -7.83
C PRO A 332 10.13 -9.54 -7.83
N VAL A 333 9.74 -10.51 -8.64
CA VAL A 333 8.38 -10.91 -8.89
C VAL A 333 8.14 -12.24 -8.19
N GLN A 334 7.44 -12.22 -7.07
CA GLN A 334 7.08 -13.41 -6.32
C GLN A 334 5.60 -13.38 -6.00
N ASP A 335 4.96 -14.54 -6.03
CA ASP A 335 3.65 -14.73 -5.40
C ASP A 335 3.73 -14.25 -3.95
N ILE A 336 2.75 -13.44 -3.58
CA ILE A 336 2.66 -12.80 -2.28
C ILE A 336 2.45 -13.79 -1.14
N PHE A 337 1.74 -14.92 -1.34
CA PHE A 337 1.63 -15.93 -0.29
C PHE A 337 2.96 -16.60 0.00
N THR A 338 3.73 -16.87 -1.05
CA THR A 338 5.10 -17.37 -0.96
C THR A 338 6.00 -16.37 -0.24
N LEU A 339 5.88 -15.09 -0.56
CA LEU A 339 6.63 -14.01 0.08
C LEU A 339 6.28 -13.87 1.56
N GLU A 340 4.99 -13.75 1.90
CA GLU A 340 4.50 -13.67 3.28
C GLU A 340 5.02 -14.85 4.09
N LYS A 341 4.94 -16.08 3.56
CA LYS A 341 5.46 -17.27 4.25
C LYS A 341 6.96 -17.17 4.54
N LYS A 342 7.77 -16.64 3.61
CA LYS A 342 9.21 -16.42 3.81
C LYS A 342 9.46 -15.34 4.87
N VAL A 343 8.70 -14.25 4.84
CA VAL A 343 8.83 -13.12 5.77
C VAL A 343 8.44 -13.53 7.19
N LEU A 344 7.35 -14.30 7.34
CA LEU A 344 6.88 -14.79 8.64
C LEU A 344 7.82 -15.79 9.32
N ALA A 345 8.76 -16.37 8.57
CA ALA A 345 9.81 -17.21 9.13
C ALA A 345 10.95 -16.40 9.77
N LEU A 346 10.94 -15.07 9.65
CA LEU A 346 11.92 -14.15 10.23
C LEU A 346 11.39 -13.51 11.52
N SER A 347 12.31 -13.19 12.44
CA SER A 347 12.00 -12.28 13.55
C SER A 347 11.51 -10.91 13.06
N GLU A 348 10.67 -10.22 13.84
CA GLU A 348 10.09 -8.93 13.45
C GLU A 348 11.17 -7.93 12.98
N ILE A 349 12.26 -7.76 13.74
CA ILE A 349 13.34 -6.84 13.38
C ILE A 349 14.05 -7.25 12.07
N ALA A 350 14.14 -8.55 11.79
CA ALA A 350 14.69 -9.04 10.53
C ALA A 350 13.75 -8.77 9.35
N GLN A 351 12.42 -8.79 9.55
CA GLN A 351 11.46 -8.35 8.52
C GLN A 351 11.66 -6.87 8.16
N TYR A 352 11.84 -6.02 9.18
CA TYR A 352 12.16 -4.60 9.00
C TYR A 352 13.51 -4.38 8.31
N LYS A 353 14.53 -5.22 8.56
CA LYS A 353 15.79 -5.20 7.80
C LYS A 353 15.55 -5.46 6.32
N VAL A 354 14.78 -6.48 5.96
CA VAL A 354 14.45 -6.78 4.55
C VAL A 354 13.74 -5.58 3.91
N ALA A 355 12.74 -5.02 4.58
CA ALA A 355 11.99 -3.85 4.09
C ALA A 355 12.88 -2.60 3.94
N SER A 356 13.83 -2.40 4.86
CA SER A 356 14.85 -1.34 4.81
C SER A 356 15.76 -1.48 3.58
N GLU A 357 16.24 -2.69 3.27
CA GLU A 357 17.06 -2.91 2.08
C GLU A 357 16.29 -2.68 0.78
N LEU A 358 15.01 -3.10 0.71
CA LEU A 358 14.15 -2.78 -0.44
C LEU A 358 13.93 -1.27 -0.58
N THR A 359 13.78 -0.56 0.54
CA THR A 359 13.66 0.90 0.55
C THR A 359 14.93 1.56 0.02
N LYS A 360 16.11 1.11 0.47
CA LYS A 360 17.41 1.61 -0.01
C LYS A 360 17.57 1.38 -1.50
N ASP A 361 17.32 0.16 -1.98
CA ASP A 361 17.40 -0.19 -3.40
C ASP A 361 16.47 0.69 -4.23
N PHE A 362 15.22 0.84 -3.80
CA PHE A 362 14.23 1.68 -4.48
C PHE A 362 14.63 3.16 -4.48
N LEU A 363 15.09 3.72 -3.36
CA LEU A 363 15.50 5.13 -3.29
C LEU A 363 16.76 5.40 -4.12
N ILE A 364 17.70 4.45 -4.18
CA ILE A 364 18.86 4.49 -5.06
C ILE A 364 18.38 4.53 -6.51
N GLU A 365 17.53 3.59 -6.93
CA GLU A 365 16.94 3.58 -8.27
C GLU A 365 16.17 4.87 -8.57
N LEU A 366 15.37 5.35 -7.63
CA LEU A 366 14.61 6.59 -7.77
C LEU A 366 15.55 7.78 -7.92
N ALA A 367 16.58 7.93 -7.10
CA ALA A 367 17.53 9.04 -7.18
C ALA A 367 18.32 9.03 -8.51
N PHE A 368 18.72 7.85 -8.98
CA PHE A 368 19.44 7.71 -10.26
C PHE A 368 18.52 7.85 -11.47
N THR A 369 17.24 7.50 -11.36
CA THR A 369 16.22 7.80 -12.40
C THR A 369 15.77 9.26 -12.35
N GLN A 370 15.79 9.91 -11.17
CA GLN A 370 15.45 11.34 -11.00
C GLN A 370 16.39 12.28 -11.74
N SER A 371 17.64 11.86 -11.99
CA SER A 371 18.55 12.55 -12.91
C SER A 371 18.05 12.64 -14.36
N ASN A 372 16.90 12.05 -14.70
CA ASN A 372 16.35 12.02 -16.07
C ASN A 372 14.85 12.41 -16.19
N TYR A 373 14.21 13.07 -15.20
CA TYR A 373 12.85 13.59 -15.44
C TYR A 373 12.87 14.77 -16.41
N CYS A 374 12.21 14.60 -17.56
CA CYS A 374 11.90 15.70 -18.48
C CYS A 374 10.66 16.45 -17.99
N VAL A 375 10.81 17.69 -17.55
CA VAL A 375 9.71 18.67 -17.58
C VAL A 375 10.13 19.76 -18.56
N ALA A 376 9.48 19.84 -19.72
CA ALA A 376 9.72 20.91 -20.68
C ALA A 376 9.08 22.21 -20.16
N LEU A 377 9.88 23.04 -19.49
CA LEU A 377 9.48 24.37 -19.05
C LEU A 377 10.11 25.42 -19.97
N ARG A 378 9.28 26.29 -20.54
CA ARG A 378 9.76 27.51 -21.21
C ARG A 378 9.76 28.65 -20.20
N THR A 379 10.88 29.37 -20.11
CA THR A 379 10.98 30.62 -19.33
C THR A 379 10.48 31.79 -20.18
N SER A 380 9.53 32.57 -19.66
CA SER A 380 8.96 33.75 -20.32
C SER A 380 9.44 35.09 -19.73
N GLY A 381 10.49 35.07 -18.89
CA GLY A 381 11.01 36.26 -18.22
C GLY A 381 10.21 36.73 -17.00
N SER A 382 8.98 36.25 -16.79
CA SER A 382 8.18 36.51 -15.58
C SER A 382 7.58 35.25 -14.94
N GLY A 383 7.91 34.05 -15.43
CA GLY A 383 7.44 32.77 -14.91
C GLY A 383 7.81 31.58 -15.81
N TYR A 384 7.35 30.38 -15.43
CA TYR A 384 7.49 29.14 -16.20
C TYR A 384 6.17 28.79 -16.89
N GLU A 385 6.22 28.44 -18.17
CA GLU A 385 5.05 28.01 -18.96
C GLU A 385 5.28 26.59 -19.47
N PHE A 386 4.25 25.72 -19.35
CA PHE A 386 4.25 24.36 -19.90
C PHE A 386 3.94 24.41 -21.41
N LEU A 387 4.65 23.62 -22.21
CA LEU A 387 4.41 23.54 -23.65
C LEU A 387 3.43 22.41 -23.98
N ASP A 388 2.21 22.77 -24.36
CA ASP A 388 1.28 21.83 -25.02
C ASP A 388 1.67 21.62 -26.49
N ALA A 389 1.74 20.35 -26.89
CA ALA A 389 1.61 19.86 -28.26
C ALA A 389 2.57 20.44 -29.32
N GLU A 390 3.88 20.14 -29.22
CA GLU A 390 4.74 20.12 -30.41
C GLU A 390 5.31 18.71 -30.66
N PRO A 391 5.35 18.25 -31.93
CA PRO A 391 6.08 17.03 -32.30
C PRO A 391 7.55 17.15 -31.88
N VAL A 392 8.08 16.14 -31.20
CA VAL A 392 9.44 16.07 -30.61
C VAL A 392 10.56 16.50 -31.57
N ALA A 393 10.34 16.47 -32.88
CA ALA A 393 11.30 16.86 -33.91
C ALA A 393 11.58 18.38 -34.01
N THR A 394 10.70 19.27 -33.55
CA THR A 394 10.89 20.74 -33.69
C THR A 394 11.62 21.42 -32.52
N VAL A 395 11.83 20.71 -31.40
CA VAL A 395 12.31 21.29 -30.12
C VAL A 395 13.82 21.62 -30.11
N ARG A 396 14.59 21.20 -31.12
CA ARG A 396 16.08 21.28 -31.12
C ARG A 396 16.71 22.69 -31.17
N SER A 397 15.95 23.78 -31.24
CA SER A 397 16.54 25.08 -31.63
C SER A 397 16.31 26.31 -30.72
N LYS A 398 15.70 26.20 -29.52
CA LYS A 398 15.47 27.41 -28.69
C LYS A 398 15.65 27.16 -27.20
N ASN A 399 16.65 27.78 -26.58
CA ASN A 399 16.85 28.03 -25.14
C ASN A 399 15.88 27.31 -24.17
N PHE A 400 16.04 25.99 -24.05
CA PHE A 400 15.40 25.16 -23.02
C PHE A 400 16.43 24.84 -21.94
N LEU A 401 16.04 24.99 -20.68
CA LEU A 401 16.72 24.33 -19.57
C LEU A 401 16.17 22.91 -19.49
N LEU A 402 16.81 22.01 -20.22
CA LEU A 402 16.66 20.58 -20.01
C LEU A 402 17.48 20.21 -18.77
N THR A 403 16.84 19.71 -17.71
CA THR A 403 17.56 19.02 -16.63
C THR A 403 18.01 17.61 -17.03
N GLY A 404 17.80 17.21 -18.29
CA GLY A 404 18.45 16.06 -18.93
C GLY A 404 18.48 16.27 -20.44
N THR A 405 19.67 16.33 -21.04
CA THR A 405 19.93 16.78 -22.42
C THR A 405 19.45 15.83 -23.54
N ASP A 406 18.63 14.82 -23.24
CA ASP A 406 18.30 13.76 -24.19
C ASP A 406 16.85 13.28 -24.05
N SER A 407 16.02 13.57 -25.05
CA SER A 407 14.62 13.14 -25.11
C SER A 407 14.45 11.62 -25.27
N THR A 408 15.47 10.90 -25.77
CA THR A 408 15.43 9.43 -25.85
C THR A 408 15.37 8.78 -24.46
N ARG A 409 15.92 9.45 -23.43
CA ARG A 409 15.89 8.97 -22.04
C ARG A 409 14.51 9.04 -21.37
N CYS A 410 13.59 9.84 -21.91
CA CYS A 410 12.24 9.97 -21.37
C CYS A 410 11.30 8.88 -21.92
N GLU A 411 11.50 8.48 -23.18
CA GLU A 411 10.96 7.21 -23.69
C GLU A 411 11.57 6.02 -22.95
N ASP A 412 12.86 6.06 -22.61
CA ASP A 412 13.52 5.00 -21.82
C ASP A 412 12.97 4.90 -20.39
N SER A 413 12.69 6.02 -19.72
CA SER A 413 12.16 6.02 -18.35
C SER A 413 10.72 5.53 -18.30
N THR A 414 9.88 5.98 -19.23
CA THR A 414 8.50 5.48 -19.38
C THR A 414 8.50 4.01 -19.77
N SER A 415 9.38 3.59 -20.70
CA SER A 415 9.57 2.19 -21.08
C SER A 415 10.15 1.36 -19.93
N TYR A 416 10.99 1.94 -19.07
CA TYR A 416 11.55 1.29 -17.89
C TYR A 416 10.47 1.00 -16.85
N PHE A 417 9.66 2.01 -16.50
CA PHE A 417 8.53 1.83 -15.58
C PHE A 417 7.45 0.93 -16.21
N ALA A 418 7.13 1.08 -17.49
CA ALA A 418 6.18 0.20 -18.19
C ALA A 418 6.69 -1.25 -18.26
N LYS A 419 7.99 -1.48 -18.51
CA LYS A 419 8.60 -2.82 -18.48
C LYS A 419 8.55 -3.40 -17.07
N LYS A 420 8.84 -2.60 -16.03
CA LYS A 420 8.73 -3.02 -14.62
C LYS A 420 7.29 -3.36 -14.26
N ILE A 421 6.31 -2.52 -14.59
CA ILE A 421 4.88 -2.79 -14.39
C ILE A 421 4.45 -4.05 -15.13
N ALA A 422 4.88 -4.25 -16.38
CA ALA A 422 4.60 -5.49 -17.13
C ALA A 422 5.27 -6.72 -16.51
N THR A 423 6.37 -6.54 -15.75
CA THR A 423 6.96 -7.64 -14.97
C THR A 423 6.17 -7.87 -13.66
N THR A 424 5.60 -6.83 -13.07
CA THR A 424 4.79 -6.89 -11.84
C THR A 424 3.37 -7.43 -12.09
N LEU A 425 2.71 -7.06 -13.19
CA LEU A 425 1.33 -7.46 -13.53
C LEU A 425 1.20 -8.91 -14.02
N ASN A 426 2.20 -9.46 -14.69
CA ASN A 426 2.16 -10.84 -15.23
C ASN A 426 2.32 -11.95 -14.16
N ALA A 427 2.22 -11.64 -12.87
CA ALA A 427 2.75 -12.50 -11.83
C ALA A 427 1.98 -12.56 -10.51
N SER A 428 0.76 -12.05 -10.51
CA SER A 428 -0.18 -12.19 -9.41
C SER A 428 -1.25 -13.24 -9.75
N VAL A 429 -0.81 -14.42 -10.20
CA VAL A 429 -1.61 -15.65 -10.29
C VAL A 429 -1.33 -16.54 -9.10
#